data_AF-A0A857C3D7-F1
#
_entry.id   AF-A0A857C3D7-F1
#
_cell.length_a   1.000
_cell.length_b   1.000
_cell.length_c   1.000
_cell.angle_alpha   90.00
_cell.angle_beta   90.00
_cell.angle_gamma   90.00
#
_symmetry.space_group_name_H-M   'P 1'
#
loop_
_entity.id
_entity.type
_entity.pdbx_description
1 polymer ?
#
loop_
_entity_poly.entity_id
_entity_poly.type
_entity_poly.pdbx_seq_one_letter_code
_entity_poly.pdbx_strand_id
1 'polypeptide(L)'
;MARITGAAFAVLVPVMGAAAAPAQAGVLCTMVIESQTRSVLLEEGDCAARVTPASTFKVPLAAIGYEEGVLDGAHSPVWTWARGEVDWGGDAWRGDVDPLHWMEHSVVWYSQRMARQLGRAVLEQRTSALGFGNADFSGDPGEDNGLERAWIASSLTVSGREQALFLTKLVNRTLPLSERAQAQAEALLPAHEAGAGWTLTGKPGGAYPRRADGSFDRSRGYGWFVGWAEAKGAGEGRRLVFVRLVQDETRKRGSPGRRARAAFLKEWPAIAKRLPAGGPPLSGDN
;
A
#
# COMPACT_ATOMS: atom_id res chain seq x y z
N MET A 1 -59.07 -61.07 21.54
CA MET A 1 -57.64 -60.99 21.17
C MET A 1 -57.47 -59.85 20.16
N ALA A 2 -57.02 -58.68 20.60
CA ALA A 2 -56.91 -57.49 19.76
C ALA A 2 -55.45 -57.25 19.34
N ARG A 3 -55.22 -57.04 18.04
CA ARG A 3 -53.92 -56.70 17.45
C ARG A 3 -53.73 -55.18 17.54
N ILE A 4 -52.59 -54.72 18.05
CA ILE A 4 -52.18 -53.32 18.05
C ILE A 4 -51.11 -53.13 16.98
N THR A 5 -51.42 -52.37 15.94
CA THR A 5 -50.50 -51.85 14.94
C THR A 5 -49.83 -50.58 15.47
N GLY A 6 -48.52 -50.60 15.67
CA GLY A 6 -47.71 -49.41 16.00
C GLY A 6 -47.00 -48.87 14.76
N ALA A 7 -47.34 -47.65 14.35
CA ALA A 7 -46.67 -46.91 13.29
C ALA A 7 -45.41 -46.22 13.84
N ALA A 8 -44.26 -46.42 13.19
CA ALA A 8 -43.02 -45.75 13.51
C ALA A 8 -42.94 -44.39 12.80
N PHE A 9 -42.92 -43.30 13.56
CA PHE A 9 -42.60 -41.96 13.04
C PHE A 9 -41.08 -41.76 13.04
N ALA A 10 -40.49 -41.60 11.86
CA ALA A 10 -39.11 -41.16 11.70
C ALA A 10 -39.03 -39.64 11.87
N VAL A 11 -38.34 -39.18 12.91
CA VAL A 11 -38.03 -37.76 13.12
C VAL A 11 -36.78 -37.42 12.32
N LEU A 12 -36.93 -36.63 11.26
CA LEU A 12 -35.81 -36.04 10.52
C LEU A 12 -35.29 -34.82 11.30
N VAL A 13 -34.07 -34.88 11.80
CA VAL A 13 -33.37 -33.71 12.37
C VAL A 13 -32.67 -32.97 11.23
N PRO A 14 -32.95 -31.68 10.99
CA PRO A 14 -32.26 -30.92 9.96
C PRO A 14 -30.84 -30.59 10.45
N VAL A 15 -29.84 -31.08 9.73
CA VAL A 15 -28.45 -30.65 9.91
C VAL A 15 -28.34 -29.24 9.34
N MET A 16 -28.31 -28.23 10.20
CA MET A 16 -27.90 -26.87 9.83
C MET A 16 -26.41 -26.90 9.46
N GLY A 17 -26.12 -26.82 8.16
CA GLY A 17 -24.77 -26.62 7.68
C GLY A 17 -24.27 -25.23 8.09
N ALA A 18 -23.20 -25.19 8.89
CA ALA A 18 -22.49 -23.95 9.16
C ALA A 18 -21.93 -23.41 7.83
N ALA A 19 -22.46 -22.27 7.37
CA ALA A 19 -21.88 -21.54 6.25
C ALA A 19 -20.50 -21.04 6.68
N ALA A 20 -19.43 -21.63 6.13
CA ALA A 20 -18.09 -21.11 6.28
C ALA A 20 -18.06 -19.70 5.67
N ALA A 21 -17.86 -18.68 6.51
CA ALA A 21 -17.56 -17.34 6.02
C ALA A 21 -16.34 -17.47 5.08
N PRO A 22 -16.35 -16.82 3.90
CA PRO A 22 -15.19 -16.86 3.03
C PRO A 22 -14.02 -16.28 3.81
N ALA A 23 -12.94 -17.04 3.98
CA ALA A 23 -11.71 -16.57 4.63
C ALA A 23 -11.20 -15.34 3.86
N GLN A 24 -11.57 -14.15 4.32
CA GLN A 24 -11.15 -12.86 3.79
C GLN A 24 -9.81 -12.49 4.42
N ALA A 25 -9.05 -11.61 3.78
CA ALA A 25 -7.86 -11.06 4.44
C ALA A 25 -8.33 -10.26 5.68
N GLY A 26 -7.66 -10.44 6.81
CA GLY A 26 -7.90 -9.62 7.99
C GLY A 26 -7.49 -8.18 7.70
N VAL A 27 -8.41 -7.24 7.87
CA VAL A 27 -8.10 -5.81 7.81
C VAL A 27 -7.30 -5.47 9.06
N LEU A 28 -6.03 -5.13 8.89
CA LEU A 28 -5.14 -4.79 10.00
C LEU A 28 -5.25 -3.31 10.35
N CYS A 29 -5.34 -2.44 9.35
CA CYS A 29 -5.48 -0.99 9.56
C CYS A 29 -6.33 -0.37 8.44
N THR A 30 -7.27 0.48 8.83
CA THR A 30 -7.92 1.47 7.95
C THR A 30 -7.81 2.84 8.58
N MET A 31 -7.23 3.79 7.87
CA MET A 31 -7.08 5.16 8.34
C MET A 31 -7.54 6.15 7.28
N VAL A 32 -8.22 7.22 7.70
CA VAL A 32 -8.58 8.37 6.86
C VAL A 32 -8.31 9.66 7.63
N ILE A 33 -7.61 10.60 7.00
CA ILE A 33 -7.21 11.88 7.58
C ILE A 33 -7.66 13.02 6.67
N GLU A 34 -8.21 14.08 7.25
CA GLU A 34 -8.36 15.37 6.57
C GLU A 34 -6.98 16.00 6.38
N SER A 35 -6.53 16.15 5.13
CA SER A 35 -5.14 16.53 4.84
C SER A 35 -4.77 17.93 5.36
N GLN A 36 -5.68 18.91 5.22
CA GLN A 36 -5.39 20.31 5.57
C GLN A 36 -5.30 20.51 7.08
N THR A 37 -6.25 19.95 7.85
CA THR A 37 -6.30 20.09 9.30
C THR A 37 -5.50 19.03 10.03
N ARG A 38 -5.00 18.01 9.31
CA ARG A 38 -4.35 16.81 9.87
C ARG A 38 -5.25 16.06 10.86
N SER A 39 -6.58 16.17 10.71
CA SER A 39 -7.54 15.52 11.62
C SER A 39 -7.77 14.07 11.23
N VAL A 40 -7.64 13.15 12.18
CA VAL A 40 -7.98 11.73 12.00
C VAL A 40 -9.50 11.57 11.97
N LEU A 41 -10.05 11.26 10.80
CA LEU A 41 -11.49 11.05 10.60
C LEU A 41 -11.89 9.59 10.82
N LEU A 42 -10.94 8.67 10.61
CA LEU A 42 -11.12 7.24 10.82
C LEU A 42 -9.78 6.61 11.21
N GLU A 43 -9.79 5.76 12.22
CA GLU A 43 -8.70 4.84 12.54
C GLU A 43 -9.30 3.55 13.10
N GLU A 44 -9.13 2.44 12.37
CA GLU A 44 -9.66 1.13 12.73
C GLU A 44 -8.56 0.08 12.62
N GLY A 45 -8.42 -0.76 13.65
CA GLY A 45 -7.38 -1.79 13.73
C GLY A 45 -6.06 -1.28 14.31
N ASP A 46 -4.99 -2.06 14.13
CA ASP A 46 -3.64 -1.69 14.55
C ASP A 46 -2.91 -0.94 13.43
N CYS A 47 -3.01 0.39 13.48
CA CYS A 47 -2.31 1.29 12.57
C CYS A 47 -0.91 1.69 13.06
N ALA A 48 -0.46 1.21 14.22
CA ALA A 48 0.84 1.53 14.81
C ALA A 48 1.90 0.46 14.52
N ALA A 49 1.50 -0.79 14.29
CA ALA A 49 2.44 -1.85 13.90
C ALA A 49 3.13 -1.53 12.56
N ARG A 50 4.46 -1.65 12.54
CA ARG A 50 5.26 -1.51 11.32
C ARG A 50 5.34 -2.85 10.58
N VAL A 51 5.13 -2.81 9.26
CA VAL A 51 5.38 -3.92 8.35
C VAL A 51 6.10 -3.41 7.10
N THR A 52 6.55 -4.31 6.23
CA THR A 52 7.22 -3.91 4.99
C THR A 52 6.32 -3.02 4.11
N PRO A 53 6.83 -1.92 3.51
CA PRO A 53 6.05 -1.06 2.62
C PRO A 53 5.76 -1.70 1.25
N ALA A 54 6.60 -2.66 0.82
CA ALA A 54 6.55 -3.22 -0.52
C ALA A 54 6.58 -2.11 -1.60
N SER A 55 5.76 -2.23 -2.64
CA SER A 55 5.69 -1.23 -3.72
C SER A 55 5.12 0.13 -3.32
N THR A 56 4.63 0.35 -2.09
CA THR A 56 4.26 1.72 -1.68
C THR A 56 5.49 2.60 -1.47
N PHE A 57 6.66 2.02 -1.20
CA PHE A 57 7.93 2.75 -1.11
C PHE A 57 8.33 3.44 -2.43
N LYS A 58 7.70 3.09 -3.57
CA LYS A 58 7.90 3.82 -4.83
C LYS A 58 7.51 5.29 -4.71
N VAL A 59 6.57 5.65 -3.82
CA VAL A 59 6.15 7.05 -3.62
C VAL A 59 7.28 7.91 -3.01
N PRO A 60 7.85 7.57 -1.83
CA PRO A 60 9.02 8.29 -1.31
C PRO A 60 10.23 8.14 -2.24
N LEU A 61 10.45 6.98 -2.86
CA LEU A 61 11.56 6.79 -3.81
C LEU A 61 11.44 7.72 -5.03
N ALA A 62 10.24 7.96 -5.55
CA ALA A 62 10.03 8.92 -6.64
C ALA A 62 10.34 10.35 -6.20
N ALA A 63 9.88 10.77 -5.01
CA ALA A 63 10.17 12.09 -4.47
C ALA A 63 11.67 12.31 -4.26
N ILE A 64 12.39 11.30 -3.76
CA ILE A 64 13.85 11.31 -3.66
C ILE A 64 14.49 11.36 -5.05
N GLY A 65 14.02 10.54 -5.99
CA GLY A 65 14.57 10.48 -7.35
C GLY A 65 14.47 11.83 -8.09
N TYR A 66 13.36 12.56 -7.94
CA TYR A 66 13.21 13.90 -8.51
C TYR A 66 14.05 14.96 -7.80
N GLU A 67 14.23 14.85 -6.48
CA GLU A 67 15.07 15.75 -5.70
C GLU A 67 16.55 15.60 -6.06
N GLU A 68 17.02 14.37 -6.20
CA GLU A 68 18.42 14.04 -6.50
C GLU A 68 18.74 14.06 -8.01
N GLY A 69 17.77 14.43 -8.85
CA GLY A 69 17.95 14.53 -10.30
C GLY A 69 18.14 13.18 -11.02
N VAL A 70 17.75 12.07 -10.40
CA VAL A 70 17.70 10.75 -11.08
C VAL A 70 16.48 10.65 -11.98
N LEU A 71 15.40 11.37 -11.65
CA LEU A 71 14.20 11.52 -12.46
C LEU A 71 14.07 12.96 -12.96
N ASP A 72 13.75 13.12 -14.25
CA ASP A 72 13.60 14.45 -14.88
C ASP A 72 12.14 14.83 -15.11
N GLY A 73 11.30 13.85 -15.44
CA GLY A 73 9.88 14.04 -15.74
C GLY A 73 9.08 12.75 -15.64
N ALA A 74 7.82 12.77 -16.07
CA ALA A 74 6.98 11.57 -16.06
C ALA A 74 7.42 10.51 -17.08
N HIS A 75 8.13 10.93 -18.14
CA HIS A 75 8.59 10.08 -19.24
C HIS A 75 10.12 10.07 -19.39
N SER A 76 10.88 10.55 -18.38
CA SER A 76 12.35 10.58 -18.41
C SER A 76 12.96 10.38 -17.01
N PRO A 77 14.00 9.54 -16.87
CA PRO A 77 14.68 8.79 -17.94
C PRO A 77 13.92 7.53 -18.35
N VAL A 78 14.09 7.15 -19.63
CA VAL A 78 13.68 5.83 -20.13
C VAL A 78 14.84 4.86 -19.91
N TRP A 79 14.57 3.74 -19.25
CA TRP A 79 15.53 2.65 -19.09
C TRP A 79 14.98 1.39 -19.74
N THR A 80 15.84 0.67 -20.46
CA THR A 80 15.50 -0.63 -21.04
C THR A 80 15.84 -1.76 -20.08
N TRP A 81 14.88 -2.66 -19.84
CA TRP A 81 15.10 -3.89 -19.07
C TRP A 81 16.24 -4.71 -19.65
N ALA A 82 17.14 -5.19 -18.80
CA ALA A 82 18.26 -6.04 -19.20
C ALA A 82 18.00 -7.50 -18.79
N ARG A 83 18.47 -8.44 -19.62
CA ARG A 83 18.38 -9.87 -19.31
C ARG A 83 19.08 -10.16 -17.98
N GLY A 84 18.36 -10.82 -17.07
CA GLY A 84 18.84 -11.14 -15.72
C GLY A 84 18.26 -10.25 -14.63
N GLU A 85 17.65 -9.11 -14.98
CA GLU A 85 16.86 -8.34 -14.03
C GLU A 85 15.51 -8.99 -13.75
N VAL A 86 14.97 -8.74 -12.55
CA VAL A 86 13.68 -9.29 -12.12
C VAL A 86 12.55 -8.84 -13.05
N ASP A 87 11.68 -9.75 -13.43
CA ASP A 87 10.56 -9.54 -14.37
C ASP A 87 9.24 -10.09 -13.81
N TRP A 88 9.04 -10.00 -12.49
CA TRP A 88 7.88 -10.59 -11.80
C TRP A 88 6.51 -10.10 -12.30
N GLY A 89 6.46 -8.97 -13.00
CA GLY A 89 5.26 -8.45 -13.66
C GLY A 89 5.02 -8.96 -15.07
N GLY A 90 5.86 -9.87 -15.59
CA GLY A 90 5.80 -10.40 -16.94
C GLY A 90 6.17 -9.36 -17.99
N ASP A 91 5.47 -9.41 -19.13
CA ASP A 91 5.76 -8.58 -20.31
C ASP A 91 5.76 -7.09 -20.02
N ALA A 92 4.90 -6.62 -19.11
CA ALA A 92 4.85 -5.22 -18.71
C ALA A 92 6.13 -4.72 -18.00
N TRP A 93 7.04 -5.62 -17.60
CA TRP A 93 8.33 -5.23 -17.01
C TRP A 93 9.48 -5.36 -18.01
N ARG A 94 9.25 -5.91 -19.21
CA ARG A 94 10.28 -6.09 -20.24
C ARG A 94 10.21 -4.93 -21.24
N GLY A 95 11.36 -4.56 -21.80
CA GLY A 95 11.48 -3.43 -22.73
C GLY A 95 11.73 -2.10 -22.02
N ASP A 96 11.32 -1.02 -22.68
CA ASP A 96 11.54 0.35 -22.22
C ASP A 96 10.52 0.73 -21.15
N VAL A 97 11.02 1.28 -20.05
CA VAL A 97 10.22 1.74 -18.91
C VAL A 97 10.63 3.16 -18.57
N ASP A 98 9.64 4.03 -18.47
CA ASP A 98 9.75 5.39 -17.96
C ASP A 98 9.16 5.50 -16.54
N PRO A 99 9.24 6.67 -15.87
CA PRO A 99 8.72 6.83 -14.51
C PRO A 99 7.21 6.58 -14.36
N LEU A 100 6.40 6.95 -15.35
CA LEU A 100 4.96 6.73 -15.32
C LEU A 100 4.63 5.24 -15.40
N HIS A 101 5.22 4.54 -16.36
CA HIS A 101 5.09 3.09 -16.55
C HIS A 101 5.63 2.31 -15.34
N TRP A 102 6.74 2.77 -14.77
CA TRP A 102 7.33 2.24 -13.55
C TRP A 102 6.32 2.26 -12.39
N MET A 103 5.65 3.39 -12.18
CA MET A 103 4.68 3.57 -11.10
C MET A 103 3.42 2.73 -11.33
N GLU A 104 2.87 2.77 -12.56
CA GLU A 104 1.66 2.06 -12.96
C GLU A 104 1.82 0.54 -12.84
N HIS A 105 2.85 -0.02 -13.48
CA HIS A 105 3.10 -1.46 -13.50
C HIS A 105 3.91 -1.97 -12.31
N SER A 106 4.31 -1.07 -11.42
CA SER A 106 5.08 -1.36 -10.20
C SER A 106 6.42 -2.06 -10.49
N VAL A 107 7.10 -1.64 -11.57
CA VAL A 107 8.33 -2.27 -12.08
C VAL A 107 9.44 -2.24 -11.01
N VAL A 108 9.85 -3.41 -10.49
CA VAL A 108 10.80 -3.45 -9.36
C VAL A 108 12.22 -3.15 -9.81
N TRP A 109 12.68 -3.68 -10.95
CA TRP A 109 14.05 -3.47 -11.41
C TRP A 109 14.36 -1.98 -11.64
N TYR A 110 13.37 -1.18 -12.05
CA TYR A 110 13.52 0.27 -12.20
C TYR A 110 13.80 0.95 -10.85
N SER A 111 13.08 0.54 -9.79
CA SER A 111 13.38 0.98 -8.41
C SER A 111 14.78 0.56 -7.96
N GLN A 112 15.22 -0.66 -8.33
CA GLN A 112 16.55 -1.16 -7.96
C GLN A 112 17.66 -0.38 -8.67
N ARG A 113 17.49 -0.03 -9.95
CA ARG A 113 18.42 0.84 -10.67
C ARG A 113 18.53 2.21 -10.02
N MET A 114 17.38 2.82 -9.71
CA MET A 114 17.34 4.10 -9.01
C MET A 114 18.03 4.03 -7.65
N ALA A 115 17.72 3.01 -6.85
CA ALA A 115 18.34 2.80 -5.55
C ALA A 115 19.86 2.62 -5.64
N ARG A 116 20.36 1.92 -6.67
CA ARG A 116 21.80 1.79 -6.93
C ARG A 116 22.46 3.11 -7.32
N GLN A 117 21.81 3.94 -8.13
CA GLN A 117 22.33 5.27 -8.50
C GLN A 117 22.37 6.23 -7.30
N LEU A 118 21.34 6.20 -6.46
CA LEU A 118 21.26 7.01 -5.24
C LEU A 118 22.27 6.55 -4.17
N GLY A 119 22.44 5.24 -4.03
CA GLY A 119 23.27 4.65 -2.98
C GLY A 119 22.59 4.64 -1.61
N ARG A 120 23.14 3.82 -0.70
CA ARG A 120 22.51 3.50 0.60
C ARG A 120 22.43 4.73 1.51
N ALA A 121 23.53 5.49 1.59
CA ALA A 121 23.61 6.65 2.47
C ALA A 121 22.56 7.72 2.13
N VAL A 122 22.34 8.01 0.83
CA VAL A 122 21.32 8.96 0.38
C VAL A 122 19.93 8.44 0.71
N LEU A 123 19.65 7.15 0.46
CA LEU A 123 18.35 6.55 0.77
C LEU A 123 18.04 6.58 2.26
N GLU A 124 18.98 6.22 3.13
CA GLU A 124 18.81 6.26 4.58
C GLU A 124 18.59 7.70 5.06
N GLN A 125 19.44 8.64 4.63
CA GLN A 125 19.34 10.05 5.01
C GLN A 125 18.00 10.64 4.59
N ARG A 126 17.62 10.50 3.31
CA ARG A 126 16.39 11.08 2.79
C ARG A 126 15.16 10.40 3.36
N THR A 127 15.13 9.07 3.44
CA THR A 127 13.97 8.35 4.02
C THR A 127 13.77 8.71 5.49
N SER A 128 14.85 8.90 6.25
CA SER A 128 14.80 9.42 7.62
C SER A 128 14.27 10.86 7.68
N ALA A 129 14.75 11.75 6.80
CA ALA A 129 14.28 13.13 6.75
C ALA A 129 12.78 13.24 6.37
N LEU A 130 12.28 12.31 5.57
CA LEU A 130 10.87 12.18 5.23
C LEU A 130 10.01 11.59 6.37
N GLY A 131 10.63 11.10 7.45
CA GLY A 131 9.94 10.42 8.55
C GLY A 131 9.28 9.10 8.13
N PHE A 132 9.82 8.42 7.11
CA PHE A 132 9.20 7.22 6.54
C PHE A 132 9.68 5.95 7.26
N GLY A 133 8.96 5.56 8.31
CA GLY A 133 9.19 4.30 9.02
C GLY A 133 10.51 4.27 9.79
N ASN A 134 11.20 3.13 9.78
CA ASN A 134 12.51 2.98 10.42
C ASN A 134 13.69 3.43 9.55
N ALA A 135 13.46 3.80 8.28
CA ALA A 135 14.48 4.19 7.30
C ALA A 135 15.68 3.22 7.18
N ASP A 136 15.47 1.93 7.46
CA ASP A 136 16.54 0.93 7.50
C ASP A 136 16.75 0.27 6.13
N PHE A 137 17.90 0.55 5.50
CA PHE A 137 18.32 -0.07 4.24
C PHE A 137 19.43 -1.11 4.42
N SER A 138 19.50 -1.76 5.60
CA SER A 138 20.46 -2.83 5.86
C SER A 138 20.35 -3.99 4.86
N GLY A 139 19.12 -4.35 4.48
CA GLY A 139 18.81 -5.58 3.76
C GLY A 139 18.61 -6.78 4.69
N ASP A 140 18.60 -7.97 4.09
CA ASP A 140 18.46 -9.23 4.82
C ASP A 140 19.76 -9.52 5.63
N PRO A 141 19.66 -10.08 6.86
CA PRO A 141 20.85 -10.37 7.67
C PRO A 141 21.86 -11.27 6.95
N GLY A 142 23.12 -10.83 6.86
CA GLY A 142 24.20 -11.56 6.19
C GLY A 142 24.27 -11.33 4.68
N GLU A 143 23.36 -10.55 4.10
CA GLU A 143 23.30 -10.25 2.67
C GLU A 143 23.62 -8.77 2.41
N ASP A 144 24.31 -8.45 1.31
CA ASP A 144 24.47 -7.06 0.85
C ASP A 144 23.40 -6.70 -0.19
N ASN A 145 22.13 -6.74 0.23
CA ASN A 145 20.98 -6.59 -0.67
C ASN A 145 20.05 -5.41 -0.34
N GLY A 146 20.49 -4.49 0.52
CA GLY A 146 19.71 -3.34 0.97
C GLY A 146 19.13 -2.49 -0.18
N LEU A 147 19.95 -2.20 -1.19
CA LEU A 147 19.55 -1.43 -2.39
C LEU A 147 18.60 -2.18 -3.32
N GLU A 148 18.31 -3.44 -3.04
CA GLU A 148 17.46 -4.29 -3.87
C GLU A 148 16.21 -4.79 -3.17
N ARG A 149 16.29 -4.96 -1.85
CA ARG A 149 15.32 -5.73 -1.05
C ARG A 149 14.83 -5.04 0.20
N ALA A 150 15.47 -3.97 0.71
CA ALA A 150 15.08 -3.35 1.99
C ALA A 150 13.56 -3.12 2.11
N TRP A 151 12.93 -2.59 1.06
CA TRP A 151 11.49 -2.31 1.01
C TRP A 151 10.60 -3.51 0.68
N ILE A 152 11.13 -4.71 0.46
CA ILE A 152 10.40 -5.93 0.04
C ILE A 152 10.63 -7.06 1.04
N ALA A 153 9.82 -7.08 2.10
CA ALA A 153 9.88 -8.08 3.17
C ALA A 153 11.30 -8.28 3.71
N SER A 154 11.93 -7.17 4.08
CA SER A 154 13.30 -7.08 4.60
C SER A 154 13.36 -5.96 5.66
N SER A 155 14.48 -5.26 5.77
CA SER A 155 14.81 -4.30 6.83
C SER A 155 13.87 -3.08 6.95
N LEU A 156 13.43 -2.49 5.84
CA LEU A 156 12.60 -1.29 5.86
C LEU A 156 11.17 -1.66 6.25
N THR A 157 10.68 -1.04 7.33
CA THR A 157 9.33 -1.22 7.85
C THR A 157 8.67 0.12 8.17
N VAL A 158 7.36 0.20 7.95
CA VAL A 158 6.55 1.41 8.14
C VAL A 158 5.15 1.01 8.65
N SER A 159 4.58 1.83 9.52
CA SER A 159 3.24 1.66 10.08
C SER A 159 2.18 2.36 9.25
N GLY A 160 0.91 2.09 9.55
CA GLY A 160 -0.21 2.79 8.92
C GLY A 160 -0.19 4.29 9.21
N ARG A 161 0.10 4.68 10.46
CA ARG A 161 0.23 6.08 10.88
C ARG A 161 1.37 6.80 10.18
N GLU A 162 2.52 6.15 10.01
CA GLU A 162 3.68 6.75 9.33
C GLU A 162 3.46 6.93 7.83
N GLN A 163 2.82 5.96 7.15
CA GLN A 163 2.39 6.13 5.75
C GLN A 163 1.47 7.34 5.61
N ALA A 164 0.52 7.47 6.53
CA ALA A 164 -0.41 8.58 6.59
C ALA A 164 0.29 9.93 6.81
N LEU A 165 1.20 10.03 7.80
CA LEU A 165 1.99 11.22 8.07
C LEU A 165 2.80 11.66 6.84
N PHE A 166 3.52 10.72 6.22
CA PHE A 166 4.29 11.00 5.00
C PHE A 166 3.40 11.52 3.87
N LEU A 167 2.26 10.86 3.61
CA LEU A 167 1.33 11.26 2.55
C LEU A 167 0.68 12.62 2.84
N THR A 168 0.30 12.88 4.09
CA THR A 168 -0.21 14.20 4.52
C THR A 168 0.83 15.28 4.29
N LYS A 169 2.12 15.03 4.56
CA LYS A 169 3.17 16.01 4.27
C LYS A 169 3.37 16.20 2.76
N LEU A 170 3.35 15.11 1.97
CA LEU A 170 3.50 15.13 0.50
C LEU A 170 2.43 15.98 -0.20
N VAL A 171 1.15 15.70 0.08
CA VAL A 171 0.02 16.36 -0.60
C VAL A 171 -0.14 17.82 -0.20
N ASN A 172 0.45 18.22 0.93
CA ASN A 172 0.49 19.59 1.43
C ASN A 172 1.82 20.31 1.11
N ARG A 173 2.74 19.68 0.37
CA ARG A 173 4.05 20.25 0.01
C ARG A 173 4.95 20.61 1.20
N THR A 174 4.85 19.86 2.29
CA THR A 174 5.60 20.14 3.54
C THR A 174 6.72 19.15 3.85
N LEU A 175 7.04 18.23 2.94
CA LEU A 175 8.25 17.43 3.06
C LEU A 175 9.49 18.32 2.88
N PRO A 176 10.65 17.96 3.48
CA PRO A 176 11.91 18.68 3.29
C PRO A 176 12.56 18.35 1.93
N LEU A 177 11.81 18.55 0.86
CA LEU A 177 12.18 18.40 -0.55
C LEU A 177 11.65 19.60 -1.34
N SER A 178 12.16 19.84 -2.53
CA SER A 178 11.59 20.85 -3.42
C SER A 178 10.11 20.59 -3.72
N GLU A 179 9.30 21.66 -3.84
CA GLU A 179 7.89 21.54 -4.24
C GLU A 179 7.75 20.80 -5.58
N ARG A 180 8.71 21.02 -6.49
CA ARG A 180 8.81 20.32 -7.79
C ARG A 180 8.89 18.81 -7.60
N ALA A 181 9.81 18.32 -6.77
CA ALA A 181 9.98 16.89 -6.54
C ALA A 181 8.73 16.24 -5.94
N GLN A 182 8.11 16.92 -4.98
CA GLN A 182 6.85 16.48 -4.37
C GLN A 182 5.71 16.42 -5.39
N ALA A 183 5.56 17.46 -6.21
CA ALA A 183 4.52 17.54 -7.24
C ALA A 183 4.70 16.49 -8.35
N GLN A 184 5.92 16.29 -8.82
CA GLN A 184 6.20 15.27 -9.84
C GLN A 184 5.99 13.86 -9.29
N ALA A 185 6.40 13.57 -8.05
CA ALA A 185 6.12 12.29 -7.41
C ALA A 185 4.62 12.02 -7.27
N GLU A 186 3.84 13.03 -6.86
CA GLU A 186 2.38 12.96 -6.75
C GLU A 186 1.72 12.63 -8.10
N ALA A 187 2.16 13.30 -9.17
CA ALA A 187 1.60 13.18 -10.51
C ALA A 187 1.81 11.80 -11.18
N LEU A 188 2.74 10.97 -10.67
CA LEU A 188 2.96 9.61 -11.18
C LEU A 188 1.89 8.61 -10.71
N LEU A 189 1.13 8.92 -9.65
CA LEU A 189 0.23 7.94 -9.06
C LEU A 189 -1.06 7.79 -9.88
N PRO A 190 -1.55 6.55 -10.08
CA PRO A 190 -2.79 6.32 -10.80
C PRO A 190 -4.00 6.77 -9.98
N ALA A 191 -4.93 7.44 -10.67
CA ALA A 191 -6.22 7.88 -10.15
C ALA A 191 -7.34 6.88 -10.50
N HIS A 192 -8.31 6.76 -9.61
CA HIS A 192 -9.42 5.82 -9.74
C HIS A 192 -10.73 6.48 -9.29
N GLU A 193 -11.77 6.36 -10.10
CA GLU A 193 -13.13 6.69 -9.66
C GLU A 193 -13.55 5.75 -8.53
N ALA A 194 -14.02 6.31 -7.41
CA ALA A 194 -14.41 5.54 -6.24
C ALA A 194 -15.87 5.77 -5.82
N GLY A 195 -16.63 6.54 -6.61
CA GLY A 195 -18.02 6.89 -6.31
C GLY A 195 -18.15 7.93 -5.20
N ALA A 196 -19.40 8.27 -4.87
CA ALA A 196 -19.75 9.27 -3.85
C ALA A 196 -19.09 10.65 -4.04
N GLY A 197 -18.75 11.02 -5.28
CA GLY A 197 -18.11 12.29 -5.59
C GLY A 197 -16.61 12.34 -5.28
N TRP A 198 -15.91 11.19 -5.25
CA TRP A 198 -14.47 11.13 -4.97
C TRP A 198 -13.67 10.45 -6.09
N THR A 199 -12.50 11.01 -6.38
CA THR A 199 -11.40 10.34 -7.08
C THR A 199 -10.36 9.89 -6.06
N LEU A 200 -9.92 8.63 -6.10
CA LEU A 200 -8.87 8.10 -5.26
C LEU A 200 -7.59 7.90 -6.06
N THR A 201 -6.54 8.60 -5.68
CA THR A 201 -5.19 8.45 -6.24
C THR A 201 -4.32 7.70 -5.25
N GLY A 202 -3.65 6.64 -5.67
CA GLY A 202 -2.91 5.82 -4.71
C GLY A 202 -2.05 4.71 -5.26
N LYS A 203 -1.19 4.18 -4.39
CA LYS A 203 -0.24 3.13 -4.72
C LYS A 203 -0.57 1.83 -3.98
N PRO A 204 -0.81 0.71 -4.70
CA PRO A 204 -0.86 -0.59 -4.06
C PRO A 204 0.56 -1.10 -3.76
N GLY A 205 0.71 -1.85 -2.66
CA GLY A 205 1.92 -2.56 -2.28
C GLY A 205 1.59 -3.98 -1.82
N GLY A 206 2.42 -4.96 -2.20
CA GLY A 206 2.21 -6.34 -1.77
C GLY A 206 3.52 -7.04 -1.54
N ALA A 207 3.65 -7.70 -0.40
CA ALA A 207 4.80 -8.52 -0.06
C ALA A 207 4.36 -9.70 0.82
N TYR A 208 5.21 -10.71 0.89
CA TYR A 208 4.97 -11.90 1.70
C TYR A 208 6.01 -11.91 2.82
N PRO A 209 5.61 -12.15 4.08
CA PRO A 209 6.56 -12.34 5.17
C PRO A 209 7.59 -13.41 4.84
N ARG A 210 8.81 -13.26 5.35
CA ARG A 210 9.82 -14.34 5.30
C ARG A 210 9.69 -15.21 6.54
N ARG A 211 9.91 -16.51 6.35
CA ARG A 211 10.12 -17.47 7.43
C ARG A 211 11.58 -17.46 7.87
N ALA A 212 11.87 -18.12 8.99
CA ALA A 212 13.22 -18.26 9.51
C ALA A 212 14.20 -18.92 8.51
N ASP A 213 13.70 -19.74 7.60
CA ASP A 213 14.48 -20.39 6.53
C ASP A 213 14.66 -19.52 5.27
N GLY A 214 14.23 -18.24 5.32
CA GLY A 214 14.30 -17.30 4.20
C GLY A 214 13.19 -17.45 3.15
N SER A 215 12.37 -18.50 3.22
CA SER A 215 11.25 -18.74 2.30
C SER A 215 10.09 -17.76 2.55
N PHE A 216 9.28 -17.49 1.52
CA PHE A 216 8.11 -16.61 1.66
C PHE A 216 6.87 -17.35 2.19
N ASP A 217 6.21 -16.77 3.18
CA ASP A 217 4.88 -17.20 3.61
C ASP A 217 3.80 -16.67 2.66
N ARG A 218 3.48 -17.48 1.65
CA ARG A 218 2.46 -17.16 0.64
C ARG A 218 1.01 -17.23 1.16
N SER A 219 0.78 -17.67 2.38
CA SER A 219 -0.53 -17.64 3.05
C SER A 219 -0.77 -16.37 3.86
N ARG A 220 0.27 -15.58 4.13
CA ARG A 220 0.22 -14.41 5.03
C ARG A 220 0.61 -13.11 4.32
N GLY A 221 0.22 -12.95 3.05
CA GLY A 221 0.59 -11.80 2.22
C GLY A 221 0.05 -10.48 2.79
N TYR A 222 0.93 -9.50 2.98
CA TYR A 222 0.56 -8.12 3.30
C TYR A 222 0.11 -7.39 2.03
N GLY A 223 -1.03 -6.73 2.10
CA GLY A 223 -1.58 -5.89 1.04
C GLY A 223 -1.81 -4.46 1.52
N TRP A 224 -1.15 -3.51 0.86
CA TRP A 224 -1.32 -2.09 1.06
C TRP A 224 -2.15 -1.47 -0.07
N PHE A 225 -2.96 -0.47 0.27
CA PHE A 225 -3.35 0.60 -0.64
C PHE A 225 -3.33 1.92 0.12
N VAL A 226 -2.47 2.84 -0.33
CA VAL A 226 -2.22 4.12 0.34
C VAL A 226 -2.29 5.25 -0.68
N GLY A 227 -2.77 6.43 -0.27
CA GLY A 227 -2.92 7.56 -1.17
C GLY A 227 -3.83 8.64 -0.60
N TRP A 228 -4.51 9.38 -1.48
CA TRP A 228 -5.48 10.40 -1.10
C TRP A 228 -6.73 10.37 -1.99
N ALA A 229 -7.83 10.80 -1.42
CA ALA A 229 -9.10 11.00 -2.09
C ALA A 229 -9.33 12.50 -2.31
N GLU A 230 -9.74 12.88 -3.51
CA GLU A 230 -10.11 14.24 -3.87
C GLU A 230 -11.61 14.32 -4.12
N ALA A 231 -12.27 15.26 -3.43
CA ALA A 231 -13.68 15.50 -3.64
C ALA A 231 -13.92 16.23 -4.97
N LYS A 232 -15.05 15.95 -5.59
CA LYS A 232 -15.53 16.57 -6.83
C LYS A 232 -16.68 17.53 -6.56
N GLY A 233 -16.90 18.46 -7.50
CA GLY A 233 -18.03 19.39 -7.45
C GLY A 233 -17.93 20.33 -6.26
N ALA A 234 -18.98 20.44 -5.45
CA ALA A 234 -19.05 21.40 -4.35
C ALA A 234 -17.97 21.22 -3.25
N GLY A 235 -17.28 20.08 -3.22
CA GLY A 235 -16.17 19.82 -2.29
C GLY A 235 -14.77 19.91 -2.91
N GLU A 236 -14.64 20.39 -4.15
CA GLU A 236 -13.36 20.45 -4.86
C GLU A 236 -12.26 21.15 -4.04
N GLY A 237 -11.05 20.60 -4.09
CA GLY A 237 -9.92 21.02 -3.26
C GLY A 237 -9.82 20.33 -1.91
N ARG A 238 -10.88 19.66 -1.43
CA ARG A 238 -10.81 18.83 -0.23
C ARG A 238 -10.08 17.51 -0.52
N ARG A 239 -9.05 17.23 0.27
CA ARG A 239 -8.18 16.04 0.14
C ARG A 239 -8.20 15.21 1.42
N LEU A 240 -8.54 13.93 1.30
CA LEU A 240 -8.48 12.98 2.42
C LEU A 240 -7.35 11.97 2.19
N VAL A 241 -6.33 11.95 3.05
CA VAL A 241 -5.31 10.89 3.00
C VAL A 241 -5.92 9.59 3.52
N PHE A 242 -5.68 8.48 2.84
CA PHE A 242 -6.12 7.17 3.28
C PHE A 242 -4.98 6.16 3.33
N VAL A 243 -5.12 5.21 4.26
CA VAL A 243 -4.24 4.05 4.41
C VAL A 243 -5.09 2.81 4.63
N ARG A 244 -4.85 1.77 3.84
CA ARG A 244 -5.39 0.43 4.06
C ARG A 244 -4.26 -0.59 4.11
N LEU A 245 -4.21 -1.36 5.19
CA LEU A 245 -3.38 -2.56 5.34
C LEU A 245 -4.26 -3.77 5.61
N VAL A 246 -4.04 -4.84 4.87
CA VAL A 246 -4.64 -6.15 5.08
C VAL A 246 -3.57 -7.23 5.12
N GLN A 247 -3.87 -8.35 5.75
CA GLN A 247 -3.06 -9.56 5.65
C GLN A 247 -3.92 -10.76 5.30
N ASP A 248 -3.51 -11.52 4.29
CA ASP A 248 -4.18 -12.77 3.96
C ASP A 248 -4.13 -13.75 5.15
N GLU A 249 -5.23 -14.49 5.37
CA GLU A 249 -5.29 -15.60 6.34
C GLU A 249 -5.01 -16.96 5.67
N THR A 250 -5.17 -17.02 4.36
CA THR A 250 -4.95 -18.21 3.51
C THR A 250 -4.32 -17.80 2.19
N ARG A 251 -3.64 -18.73 1.51
CA ARG A 251 -3.04 -18.44 0.20
C ARG A 251 -4.11 -18.02 -0.81
N LYS A 252 -3.97 -16.83 -1.39
CA LYS A 252 -4.84 -16.30 -2.44
C LYS A 252 -4.12 -16.16 -3.78
N ARG A 253 -4.88 -16.18 -4.87
CA ARG A 253 -4.36 -15.87 -6.22
C ARG A 253 -4.19 -14.35 -6.40
N GLY A 254 -3.17 -13.98 -7.19
CA GLY A 254 -2.86 -12.57 -7.50
C GLY A 254 -2.09 -11.83 -6.41
N SER A 255 -1.89 -10.54 -6.61
CA SER A 255 -1.15 -9.66 -5.67
C SER A 255 -2.02 -9.22 -4.48
N PRO A 256 -1.56 -9.36 -3.22
CA PRO A 256 -2.25 -8.83 -2.04
C PRO A 256 -2.57 -7.34 -2.15
N GLY A 257 -1.63 -6.51 -2.62
CA GLY A 257 -1.85 -5.07 -2.80
C GLY A 257 -2.91 -4.74 -3.84
N ARG A 258 -2.97 -5.49 -4.96
CA ARG A 258 -4.02 -5.29 -5.97
C ARG A 258 -5.40 -5.67 -5.41
N ARG A 259 -5.49 -6.73 -4.60
CA ARG A 259 -6.73 -7.11 -3.90
C ARG A 259 -7.14 -6.05 -2.87
N ALA A 260 -6.19 -5.55 -2.07
CA ALA A 260 -6.43 -4.50 -1.08
C ALA A 260 -6.98 -3.23 -1.74
N ARG A 261 -6.38 -2.77 -2.85
CA ARG A 261 -6.90 -1.66 -3.65
C ARG A 261 -8.32 -1.91 -4.14
N ALA A 262 -8.57 -3.06 -4.78
CA ALA A 262 -9.88 -3.37 -5.34
C ALA A 262 -10.98 -3.42 -4.28
N ALA A 263 -10.69 -4.01 -3.11
CA ALA A 263 -11.62 -4.02 -1.98
C ALA A 263 -11.87 -2.59 -1.45
N PHE A 264 -10.80 -1.82 -1.23
CA PHE A 264 -10.92 -0.45 -0.70
C PHE A 264 -11.72 0.47 -1.62
N LEU A 265 -11.48 0.43 -2.93
CA LEU A 265 -12.25 1.22 -3.90
C LEU A 265 -13.75 0.87 -3.86
N LYS A 266 -14.09 -0.42 -3.72
CA LYS A 266 -15.48 -0.88 -3.59
C LYS A 266 -16.12 -0.42 -2.27
N GLU A 267 -15.35 -0.41 -1.18
CA GLU A 267 -15.81 0.00 0.16
C GLU A 267 -15.90 1.52 0.34
N TRP A 268 -15.17 2.29 -0.48
CA TRP A 268 -15.03 3.74 -0.31
C TRP A 268 -16.35 4.50 -0.18
N PRO A 269 -17.41 4.28 -0.98
CA PRO A 269 -18.68 4.99 -0.81
C PRO A 269 -19.29 4.84 0.59
N ALA A 270 -19.17 3.65 1.18
CA ALA A 270 -19.67 3.40 2.53
C ALA A 270 -18.78 4.03 3.61
N ILE A 271 -17.46 4.00 3.41
CA ILE A 271 -16.49 4.68 4.29
C ILE A 271 -16.74 6.18 4.27
N ALA A 272 -16.76 6.80 3.09
CA ALA A 272 -16.95 8.24 2.92
C ALA A 272 -18.25 8.75 3.56
N LYS A 273 -19.34 7.98 3.46
CA LYS A 273 -20.65 8.34 4.04
C LYS A 273 -20.65 8.43 5.58
N ARG A 274 -19.76 7.70 6.26
CA ARG A 274 -19.71 7.66 7.72
C ARG A 274 -18.59 8.49 8.34
N LEU A 275 -17.76 9.15 7.53
CA LEU A 275 -16.69 10.00 8.05
C LEU A 275 -17.31 11.20 8.81
N PRO A 276 -16.80 11.55 9.99
CA PRO A 276 -17.22 12.75 10.71
C PRO A 276 -16.74 14.02 9.99
N ALA A 277 -17.29 15.17 10.38
CA ALA A 277 -16.87 16.47 9.86
C ALA A 277 -15.46 16.89 10.34
N GLY A 278 -14.99 16.33 11.45
CA GLY A 278 -13.68 16.58 12.03
C GLY A 278 -13.28 15.48 13.01
N GLY A 279 -12.06 15.56 13.53
CA GLY A 279 -11.52 14.55 14.44
C GLY A 279 -10.27 15.05 15.15
N PRO A 280 -9.72 14.25 16.08
CA PRO A 280 -8.50 14.61 16.81
C PRO A 280 -7.32 14.77 15.83
N PRO A 281 -6.29 15.56 16.19
CA PRO A 281 -5.10 15.70 15.35
C PRO A 281 -4.36 14.36 15.25
N LEU A 282 -3.75 14.12 14.09
CA LEU A 282 -2.82 13.02 13.89
C LEU A 282 -1.60 13.20 14.79
N SER A 283 -1.35 12.26 15.69
CA SER A 283 -0.19 12.27 16.58
C SER A 283 1.10 11.97 15.80
N GLY A 284 2.13 12.80 15.97
CA GLY A 284 3.44 12.69 15.31
C GLY A 284 3.96 14.08 14.92
N ASP A 285 5.28 14.30 14.97
CA ASP A 285 5.85 15.66 14.86
C ASP A 285 5.60 16.35 13.52
N ASN A 286 5.39 17.67 13.62
CA ASN A 286 4.96 18.60 12.58
C ASN A 286 5.76 18.52 11.28
#